data_AF-A0A538NU19-F1
#
_entry.id   AF-A0A538NU19-F1
#
_cell.length_a   1.000
_cell.length_b   1.000
_cell.length_c   1.000
_cell.angle_alpha   90.00
_cell.angle_beta   90.00
_cell.angle_gamma   90.00
#
_symmetry.space_group_name_H-M   'P 1'
#
loop_
_entity.id
_entity.type
_entity.pdbx_description
1 polymer ?
#
loop_
_entity_poly.entity_id
_entity_poly.type
_entity_poly.pdbx_seq_one_letter_code
_entity_poly.pdbx_strand_id
1 'polypeptide(L)'
;MLRQASLTRLFIGGLVVPVAACLCIIGFWHVRQNIVPLSPLLGRVVFYALVAMMVAGGAVHALWVPRGLAIKYADTVGGYAPELIAALRRYWEIAYDLAAVPAYFGAILLAILVVLGKSRYPRWTVLANFGLLSLLAPLAERTSAPLGAILVGGFTDLSIATFFLVSVVSTWNRPPA
;
A
#
# COMPACT_ATOMS: atom_id res chain seq x y z
N MET A 1 -20.94 8.74 -0.32
CA MET A 1 -20.05 8.91 -1.49
C MET A 1 -20.13 7.76 -2.50
N LEU A 2 -19.97 6.47 -2.12
CA LEU A 2 -20.01 5.35 -3.09
C LEU A 2 -21.38 5.13 -3.76
N ARG A 3 -22.48 5.31 -3.03
CA ARG A 3 -23.85 5.20 -3.57
C ARG A 3 -24.13 6.13 -4.75
N GLN A 4 -23.49 7.30 -4.78
CA GLN A 4 -23.67 8.32 -5.82
C GLN A 4 -22.47 8.38 -6.79
N ALA A 5 -21.45 7.53 -6.62
CA ALA A 5 -20.28 7.54 -7.50
C ALA A 5 -20.63 6.99 -8.89
N SER A 6 -20.09 7.61 -9.96
CA SER A 6 -20.22 7.08 -11.32
C SER A 6 -19.55 5.70 -11.44
N LEU A 7 -20.15 4.76 -12.18
CA LEU A 7 -19.55 3.44 -12.42
C LEU A 7 -18.18 3.55 -13.09
N THR A 8 -18.02 4.47 -14.05
CA THR A 8 -16.75 4.73 -14.75
C THR A 8 -15.62 5.03 -13.77
N ARG A 9 -15.81 5.94 -12.80
CA ARG A 9 -14.80 6.23 -11.77
C ARG A 9 -14.49 5.02 -10.89
N LEU A 10 -15.49 4.22 -10.54
CA LEU A 10 -15.29 3.01 -9.74
C LEU A 10 -14.42 1.98 -10.49
N PHE A 11 -14.71 1.77 -11.78
CA PHE A 11 -13.96 0.84 -12.62
C PHE A 11 -12.56 1.33 -12.95
N ILE A 12 -12.40 2.61 -13.30
CA ILE A 12 -11.07 3.21 -13.50
C ILE A 12 -10.25 3.09 -12.21
N GLY A 13 -10.84 3.38 -11.05
CA GLY A 13 -10.17 3.21 -9.76
C GLY A 13 -9.68 1.79 -9.52
N GLY A 14 -10.44 0.77 -9.92
CA GLY A 14 -10.00 -0.62 -9.86
C GLY A 14 -8.91 -0.97 -10.88
N LEU A 15 -8.99 -0.45 -12.11
CA LEU A 15 -8.06 -0.74 -13.20
C LEU A 15 -6.70 -0.01 -13.09
N VAL A 16 -6.61 1.03 -12.26
CA VAL A 16 -5.32 1.67 -11.94
C VAL A 16 -4.40 0.74 -11.16
N VAL A 17 -4.95 -0.23 -10.43
CA VAL A 17 -4.18 -1.09 -9.52
C VAL A 17 -3.13 -1.95 -10.24
N PRO A 18 -3.44 -2.70 -11.32
CA PRO A 18 -2.41 -3.47 -12.04
C PRO A 18 -1.22 -2.61 -12.50
N VAL A 19 -1.49 -1.40 -12.99
CA VAL A 19 -0.44 -0.46 -13.42
C VAL A 19 0.39 0.00 -12.23
N ALA A 20 -0.26 0.38 -11.12
CA ALA A 20 0.42 0.76 -9.88
C ALA A 20 1.28 -0.39 -9.32
N ALA A 21 0.78 -1.63 -9.37
CA ALA A 21 1.52 -2.82 -8.92
C ALA A 21 2.83 -3.01 -9.70
N CYS A 22 2.82 -2.85 -11.03
CA CYS A 22 4.04 -2.89 -11.85
C CYS A 22 5.05 -1.82 -11.42
N LEU A 23 4.60 -0.58 -11.19
CA LEU A 23 5.46 0.50 -10.71
C LEU A 23 6.01 0.23 -9.31
N CYS A 24 5.21 -0.34 -8.42
CA CYS A 24 5.64 -0.73 -7.08
C CYS A 24 6.73 -1.81 -7.12
N ILE A 25 6.65 -2.78 -8.03
CA ILE A 25 7.70 -3.79 -8.22
C ILE A 25 9.03 -3.13 -8.61
N ILE A 26 9.00 -2.14 -9.50
CA ILE A 26 10.18 -1.33 -9.86
C ILE A 26 10.70 -0.58 -8.62
N GLY A 27 9.81 0.00 -7.82
CA GLY A 27 10.17 0.64 -6.55
C GLY A 27 10.82 -0.33 -5.55
N PHE A 28 10.30 -1.55 -5.40
CA PHE A 28 10.89 -2.59 -4.54
C PHE A 28 12.28 -2.99 -5.04
N TRP A 29 12.45 -3.10 -6.35
CA TRP A 29 13.75 -3.35 -6.95
C TRP A 29 14.73 -2.21 -6.62
N HIS A 30 14.30 -0.95 -6.73
CA HIS A 30 15.11 0.20 -6.34
C HIS A 30 15.52 0.15 -4.86
N VAL A 31 14.60 -0.24 -3.95
CA VAL A 31 14.91 -0.44 -2.53
C VAL A 31 15.96 -1.52 -2.33
N ARG A 32 15.81 -2.66 -3.02
CA ARG A 32 16.78 -3.77 -2.98
C ARG A 32 18.18 -3.30 -3.38
N GLN A 33 18.29 -2.52 -4.46
CA GLN A 33 19.58 -2.02 -4.95
C GLN A 33 20.29 -1.11 -3.95
N ASN A 34 19.52 -0.42 -3.10
CA ASN A 34 20.07 0.45 -2.05
C ASN A 34 20.47 -0.30 -0.77
N ILE A 35 20.14 -1.58 -0.63
CA ILE A 35 20.47 -2.40 0.55
C ILE A 35 21.55 -3.44 0.22
N VAL A 36 21.43 -4.12 -0.92
CA VAL A 36 22.27 -5.26 -1.29
C VAL A 36 23.78 -5.01 -1.19
N PRO A 37 24.33 -3.84 -1.57
CA PRO A 37 25.76 -3.58 -1.47
C PRO A 37 26.33 -3.66 -0.04
N LEU A 38 25.49 -3.42 0.97
CA LEU A 38 25.87 -3.42 2.39
C LEU A 38 25.30 -4.62 3.14
N SER A 39 24.21 -5.22 2.65
CA SER A 39 23.51 -6.34 3.27
C SER A 39 22.80 -7.19 2.22
N PRO A 40 23.52 -8.06 1.48
CA PRO A 40 22.99 -8.77 0.31
C PRO A 40 21.77 -9.65 0.63
N LEU A 41 21.86 -10.46 1.69
CA LEU A 41 20.78 -11.36 2.10
C LEU A 41 19.56 -10.55 2.55
N LEU A 42 19.75 -9.58 3.45
CA LEU A 42 18.67 -8.79 4.02
C LEU A 42 17.98 -7.92 2.96
N GLY A 43 18.73 -7.40 1.97
CA GLY A 43 18.15 -6.67 0.84
C GLY A 43 17.22 -7.55 -0.03
N ARG A 44 17.55 -8.84 -0.20
CA ARG A 44 16.66 -9.79 -0.87
C ARG A 44 15.44 -10.12 -0.01
N VAL A 45 15.62 -10.31 1.30
CA VAL A 45 14.51 -10.55 2.23
C VAL A 45 13.51 -9.39 2.22
N VAL A 46 13.99 -8.14 2.29
CA VAL A 46 13.13 -6.95 2.16
C VAL A 46 12.39 -6.94 0.82
N PHE A 47 13.09 -7.23 -0.29
CA PHE A 47 12.47 -7.29 -1.60
C PHE A 47 11.34 -8.32 -1.67
N TYR A 48 11.58 -9.55 -1.22
CA TYR A 48 10.57 -10.60 -1.25
C TYR A 48 9.40 -10.32 -0.31
N ALA A 49 9.65 -9.71 0.85
CA ALA A 49 8.58 -9.26 1.74
C ALA A 49 7.68 -8.21 1.06
N LEU A 50 8.26 -7.23 0.38
CA LEU A 50 7.50 -6.21 -0.34
C LEU A 50 6.73 -6.79 -1.55
N VAL A 51 7.32 -7.73 -2.28
CA VAL A 51 6.63 -8.46 -3.37
C VAL A 51 5.49 -9.31 -2.81
N ALA A 52 5.70 -10.03 -1.71
CA ALA A 52 4.67 -10.83 -1.05
C ALA A 52 3.49 -9.96 -0.59
N MET A 53 3.79 -8.79 -0.01
CA MET A 53 2.79 -7.77 0.33
C MET A 53 1.98 -7.36 -0.90
N MET A 54 2.62 -7.09 -2.04
CA MET A 54 1.91 -6.67 -3.25
C MET A 54 1.03 -7.78 -3.83
N VAL A 55 1.51 -9.03 -3.83
CA VAL A 55 0.73 -10.18 -4.29
C VAL A 55 -0.51 -10.38 -3.41
N ALA A 56 -0.36 -10.37 -2.09
CA ALA A 56 -1.48 -10.50 -1.16
C ALA A 56 -2.43 -9.29 -1.21
N GLY A 57 -1.87 -8.07 -1.30
CA GLY A 57 -2.62 -6.82 -1.44
C GLY A 57 -3.42 -6.74 -2.74
N GLY A 58 -3.01 -7.46 -3.77
CA GLY A 58 -3.79 -7.64 -5.00
C GLY A 58 -5.20 -8.18 -4.72
N ALA A 59 -5.38 -9.05 -3.72
CA ALA A 59 -6.71 -9.54 -3.33
C ALA A 59 -7.58 -8.44 -2.74
N VAL A 60 -7.02 -7.56 -1.90
CA VAL A 60 -7.70 -6.38 -1.34
C VAL A 60 -8.20 -5.49 -2.48
N HIS A 61 -7.33 -5.18 -3.44
CA HIS A 61 -7.70 -4.33 -4.56
C HIS A 61 -8.69 -4.98 -5.52
N ALA A 62 -8.61 -6.29 -5.74
CA ALA A 62 -9.58 -7.04 -6.55
C ALA A 62 -11.00 -6.94 -5.95
N LEU A 63 -11.12 -6.79 -4.63
CA LEU A 63 -12.39 -6.63 -3.92
C LEU A 63 -12.95 -5.20 -3.97
N TRP A 64 -12.17 -4.22 -4.41
CA TRP A 64 -12.58 -2.80 -4.43
C TRP A 64 -13.86 -2.57 -5.25
N VAL A 65 -13.88 -3.06 -6.49
CA VAL A 65 -15.02 -2.88 -7.39
C VAL A 65 -16.24 -3.67 -6.92
N PRO A 66 -16.15 -4.99 -6.60
CA PRO A 66 -17.27 -5.74 -6.05
C PRO A 66 -17.88 -5.11 -4.80
N ARG A 67 -17.06 -4.64 -3.86
CA ARG A 67 -17.52 -3.95 -2.65
C ARG A 67 -18.20 -2.62 -2.96
N GLY A 68 -17.64 -1.84 -3.89
CA GLY A 68 -18.25 -0.59 -4.35
C GLY A 68 -19.61 -0.81 -4.99
N LEU A 69 -19.76 -1.85 -5.81
CA LEU A 69 -21.03 -2.23 -6.43
C LEU A 69 -22.06 -2.71 -5.39
N ALA A 70 -21.65 -3.56 -4.45
CA ALA A 70 -22.53 -4.05 -3.38
C ALA A 70 -23.09 -2.89 -2.53
N ILE A 71 -22.24 -1.91 -2.18
CA ILE A 71 -22.69 -0.71 -1.44
C ILE A 71 -23.60 0.17 -2.29
N LYS A 72 -23.30 0.32 -3.60
CA LYS A 72 -24.07 1.16 -4.51
C LYS A 72 -25.47 0.63 -4.77
N TYR A 73 -25.59 -0.68 -4.95
CA TYR A 73 -26.85 -1.36 -5.28
C TYR A 73 -27.52 -1.98 -4.05
N ALA A 74 -27.10 -1.63 -2.83
CA ALA A 74 -27.62 -2.21 -1.60
C ALA A 74 -29.15 -2.09 -1.49
N ASP A 75 -29.71 -0.92 -1.82
CA ASP A 75 -31.16 -0.70 -1.71
C ASP A 75 -31.95 -1.41 -2.83
N THR A 76 -31.32 -1.65 -3.99
CA THR A 76 -31.94 -2.31 -5.15
C THR A 76 -31.93 -3.84 -5.06
N VAL A 77 -30.97 -4.42 -4.34
CA VAL A 77 -30.79 -5.88 -4.23
C VAL A 77 -31.58 -6.46 -3.05
N GLY A 78 -32.24 -5.62 -2.25
CA GLY A 78 -33.14 -6.04 -1.17
C GLY A 78 -32.40 -6.67 0.02
N GLY A 79 -33.08 -7.61 0.70
CA GLY A 79 -32.68 -8.13 2.01
C GLY A 79 -31.34 -8.87 2.12
N TYR A 80 -30.63 -9.14 1.00
CA TYR A 80 -29.31 -9.80 0.98
C TYR A 80 -28.12 -8.82 0.99
N ALA A 81 -28.37 -7.53 0.83
CA ALA A 81 -27.32 -6.52 0.78
C ALA A 81 -26.48 -6.43 2.08
N PRO A 82 -27.07 -6.51 3.29
CA PRO A 82 -26.30 -6.46 4.53
C PRO A 82 -25.31 -7.64 4.67
N GLU A 83 -25.75 -8.86 4.37
CA GLU A 83 -24.95 -10.08 4.48
C GLU A 83 -23.83 -10.09 3.43
N LEU A 84 -24.12 -9.69 2.20
CA LEU A 84 -23.11 -9.57 1.15
C LEU A 84 -22.04 -8.54 1.51
N ILE A 85 -22.44 -7.36 2.00
CA ILE A 85 -21.51 -6.32 2.44
C ILE A 85 -20.66 -6.80 3.63
N ALA A 86 -21.26 -7.52 4.58
CA ALA A 86 -20.56 -8.10 5.72
C ALA A 86 -19.54 -9.17 5.28
N ALA A 87 -19.91 -10.06 4.36
CA ALA A 87 -19.01 -11.08 3.81
C ALA A 87 -17.83 -10.46 3.06
N LEU A 88 -18.09 -9.46 2.20
CA LEU A 88 -17.06 -8.72 1.49
C LEU A 88 -16.13 -7.98 2.44
N ARG A 89 -16.65 -7.38 3.52
CA ARG A 89 -15.84 -6.75 4.56
C ARG A 89 -14.94 -7.76 5.27
N ARG A 90 -15.48 -8.91 5.67
CA ARG A 90 -14.70 -9.95 6.35
C ARG A 90 -13.58 -10.49 5.46
N TYR A 91 -13.86 -10.74 4.17
CA TYR A 91 -12.83 -11.20 3.25
C TYR A 91 -11.78 -10.11 2.98
N TRP A 92 -12.20 -8.85 2.91
CA TRP A 92 -11.29 -7.71 2.84
C TRP A 92 -10.33 -7.66 4.04
N GLU A 93 -10.84 -7.82 5.26
CA GLU A 93 -10.01 -7.85 6.49
C GLU A 93 -8.98 -8.98 6.44
N ILE A 94 -9.39 -10.20 6.06
CA ILE A 94 -8.47 -11.34 5.92
C ILE A 94 -7.39 -11.04 4.86
N ALA A 95 -7.78 -10.54 3.70
CA ALA A 95 -6.85 -10.20 2.63
C ALA A 95 -5.89 -9.07 3.04
N TYR A 96 -6.39 -8.09 3.80
CA TYR A 96 -5.61 -6.99 4.32
C TYR A 96 -4.57 -7.48 5.33
N ASP A 97 -4.97 -8.32 6.30
CA ASP A 97 -4.07 -8.88 7.30
C ASP A 97 -2.97 -9.74 6.66
N LEU A 98 -3.34 -10.54 5.65
CA LEU A 98 -2.39 -11.35 4.88
C LEU A 98 -1.35 -10.49 4.16
N ALA A 99 -1.74 -9.32 3.64
CA ALA A 99 -0.83 -8.36 3.01
C ALA A 99 -0.01 -7.55 4.03
N ALA A 100 -0.62 -7.21 5.17
CA ALA A 100 -0.03 -6.37 6.19
C ALA A 100 1.16 -7.04 6.89
N VAL A 101 1.10 -8.35 7.15
CA VAL A 101 2.19 -9.11 7.80
C VAL A 101 3.53 -8.94 7.06
N PRO A 102 3.66 -9.31 5.76
CA PRO A 102 4.91 -9.11 5.04
C PRO A 102 5.24 -7.62 4.84
N ALA A 103 4.23 -6.74 4.76
CA ALA A 103 4.44 -5.29 4.68
C ALA A 103 5.19 -4.75 5.89
N TYR A 104 4.67 -5.00 7.10
CA TYR A 104 5.24 -4.53 8.35
C TYR A 104 6.60 -5.18 8.62
N PHE A 105 6.73 -6.46 8.34
CA PHE A 105 8.03 -7.13 8.43
C PHE A 105 9.09 -6.45 7.53
N GLY A 106 8.76 -6.21 6.25
CA GLY A 106 9.63 -5.49 5.33
C GLY A 106 9.93 -4.06 5.78
N ALA A 107 8.93 -3.34 6.29
CA ALA A 107 9.05 -1.97 6.79
C ALA A 107 10.00 -1.87 8.00
N ILE A 108 9.82 -2.75 8.99
CA ILE A 108 10.63 -2.80 10.22
C ILE A 108 12.06 -3.17 9.88
N LEU A 109 12.26 -4.23 9.10
CA LEU A 109 13.60 -4.65 8.69
C LEU A 109 14.32 -3.54 7.91
N LEU A 110 13.63 -2.88 6.99
CA LEU A 110 14.17 -1.72 6.28
C LEU A 110 14.55 -0.60 7.26
N ALA A 111 13.69 -0.23 8.20
CA ALA A 111 13.96 0.82 9.18
C ALA A 111 15.22 0.51 10.01
N ILE A 112 15.36 -0.75 10.48
CA ILE A 112 16.55 -1.22 11.20
C ILE A 112 17.81 -1.05 10.34
N LEU A 113 17.76 -1.49 9.06
CA LEU A 113 18.90 -1.38 8.15
C LEU A 113 19.29 0.08 7.87
N VAL A 114 18.33 0.99 7.77
CA VAL A 114 18.58 2.43 7.60
C VAL A 114 19.26 3.01 8.84
N VAL A 115 18.70 2.77 10.03
CA VAL A 115 19.24 3.31 11.30
C VAL A 115 20.65 2.79 11.58
N LEU A 116 20.89 1.49 11.35
CA LEU A 116 22.20 0.87 11.53
C LEU A 116 23.24 1.23 10.45
N GLY A 117 22.86 1.99 9.42
CA GLY A 117 23.75 2.34 8.31
C GLY A 117 24.11 1.14 7.41
N LYS A 118 23.26 0.10 7.42
CA LYS A 118 23.37 -1.11 6.58
C LYS A 118 22.60 -0.98 5.26
N SER A 119 22.33 0.26 4.84
CA SER A 119 21.78 0.61 3.54
C SER A 119 22.40 1.92 3.06
N ARG A 120 22.23 2.23 1.78
CA ARG A 120 22.67 3.50 1.19
C ARG A 120 21.75 4.65 1.61
N TYR A 121 20.64 4.42 2.30
CA TYR A 121 19.77 5.52 2.69
C TYR A 121 20.40 6.38 3.80
N PRO A 122 20.30 7.73 3.71
CA PRO A 122 20.53 8.58 4.86
C PRO A 122 19.63 8.19 6.03
N ARG A 123 20.11 8.24 7.27
CA ARG A 123 19.34 7.80 8.45
C ARG A 123 17.99 8.50 8.61
N TRP A 124 17.88 9.77 8.20
CA TRP A 124 16.64 10.55 8.31
C TRP A 124 15.50 9.99 7.46
N THR A 125 15.78 9.21 6.41
CA THR A 125 14.72 8.64 5.54
C THR A 125 13.85 7.62 6.26
N VAL A 126 14.26 7.15 7.44
CA VAL A 126 13.42 6.31 8.31
C VAL A 126 12.09 6.99 8.66
N LEU A 127 12.05 8.33 8.70
CA LEU A 127 10.83 9.11 8.95
C LEU A 127 9.81 8.97 7.82
N ALA A 128 10.28 8.70 6.60
CA ALA A 128 9.44 8.44 5.44
C ALA A 128 9.16 6.94 5.23
N ASN A 129 9.57 6.06 6.15
CA ASN A 129 9.28 4.65 6.06
C ASN A 129 7.76 4.44 6.01
N PHE A 130 7.28 3.70 5.02
CA PHE A 130 5.84 3.52 4.80
C PHE A 130 5.12 2.92 6.01
N GLY A 131 5.76 2.03 6.77
CA GLY A 131 5.18 1.47 8.01
C GLY A 131 5.03 2.51 9.12
N LEU A 132 5.97 3.44 9.23
CA LEU A 132 5.89 4.57 10.16
C LEU A 132 4.84 5.58 9.72
N LEU A 133 4.79 5.90 8.43
CA LEU A 133 3.76 6.78 7.85
C LEU A 133 2.36 6.20 8.08
N SER A 134 2.17 4.88 7.95
CA SER A 134 0.89 4.21 8.23
C SER A 134 0.35 4.44 9.64
N LEU A 135 1.18 4.78 10.63
CA LEU A 135 0.70 5.14 11.98
C LEU A 135 -0.09 6.46 12.00
N LEU A 136 0.02 7.27 10.95
CA LEU A 136 -0.74 8.50 10.77
C LEU A 136 -2.12 8.25 10.12
N ALA A 137 -2.46 6.99 9.76
CA ALA A 137 -3.74 6.65 9.16
C ALA A 137 -4.97 7.14 9.97
N PRO A 138 -5.00 7.10 11.31
CA PRO A 138 -6.13 7.64 12.08
C PRO A 138 -6.37 9.14 11.87
N LEU A 139 -5.39 9.90 11.38
CA LEU A 139 -5.57 11.31 11.04
C LEU A 139 -6.38 11.48 9.74
N ALA A 140 -6.31 10.52 8.82
CA ALA A 140 -7.11 10.51 7.60
C ALA A 140 -8.62 10.44 7.92
N GLU A 141 -9.00 9.66 8.94
CA GLU A 141 -10.40 9.50 9.37
C GLU A 141 -11.00 10.79 9.94
N ARG A 142 -10.16 11.70 10.45
CA ARG A 142 -10.57 13.01 10.97
C ARG A 142 -10.76 14.06 9.87
N THR A 143 -10.41 13.74 8.63
CA THR A 143 -10.50 14.67 7.51
C THR A 143 -11.88 14.61 6.87
N SER A 144 -12.49 15.77 6.60
CA SER A 144 -13.81 15.83 5.98
C SER A 144 -13.78 15.46 4.50
N ALA A 145 -14.93 15.02 3.97
CA ALA A 145 -15.10 14.77 2.55
C ALA A 145 -14.93 16.07 1.74
N PRO A 146 -14.33 16.04 0.53
CA PRO A 146 -13.94 14.85 -0.25
C PRO A 146 -12.54 14.31 0.04
N LEU A 147 -11.67 15.09 0.69
CA LEU A 147 -10.29 14.69 0.97
C LEU A 147 -10.21 13.46 1.87
N GLY A 148 -11.06 13.38 2.91
CA GLY A 148 -11.11 12.22 3.80
C GLY A 148 -11.39 10.90 3.09
N ALA A 149 -12.22 10.90 2.04
CA ALA A 149 -12.51 9.68 1.27
C ALA A 149 -11.29 9.19 0.48
N ILE A 150 -10.49 10.12 -0.05
CA ILE A 150 -9.24 9.80 -0.75
C ILE A 150 -8.19 9.32 0.25
N LEU A 151 -8.05 10.03 1.38
CA LEU A 151 -7.07 9.71 2.40
C LEU A 151 -7.37 8.37 3.05
N VAL A 152 -8.60 8.11 3.49
CA VAL A 152 -8.96 6.83 4.12
C VAL A 152 -8.82 5.65 3.16
N GLY A 153 -9.22 5.83 1.89
CA GLY A 153 -9.15 4.76 0.89
C GLY A 153 -7.74 4.49 0.34
N GLY A 154 -6.90 5.52 0.27
CA GLY A 154 -5.59 5.48 -0.37
C GLY A 154 -4.40 5.71 0.56
N PHE A 155 -4.60 5.73 1.89
CA PHE A 155 -3.56 6.12 2.85
C PHE A 155 -2.28 5.28 2.71
N THR A 156 -2.45 3.97 2.64
CA THR A 156 -1.34 3.02 2.51
C THR A 156 -0.61 3.23 1.19
N ASP A 157 -1.33 3.40 0.08
CA ASP A 157 -0.74 3.65 -1.23
C ASP A 157 0.03 4.97 -1.27
N LEU A 158 -0.53 6.03 -0.68
CA LEU A 158 0.12 7.33 -0.56
C LEU A 158 1.37 7.25 0.33
N SER A 159 1.35 6.45 1.38
CA SER A 159 2.50 6.21 2.26
C SER A 159 3.63 5.49 1.51
N ILE A 160 3.29 4.47 0.71
CA ILE A 160 4.25 3.76 -0.15
C ILE A 160 4.82 4.68 -1.23
N ALA A 161 3.95 5.45 -1.91
CA ALA A 161 4.37 6.40 -2.93
C ALA A 161 5.30 7.49 -2.37
N THR A 162 4.97 8.02 -1.19
CA THR A 162 5.80 9.01 -0.47
C THR A 162 7.16 8.40 -0.11
N PHE A 163 7.18 7.18 0.41
CA PHE A 163 8.40 6.46 0.69
C PHE A 163 9.27 6.28 -0.58
N PHE A 164 8.69 5.89 -1.71
CA PHE A 164 9.44 5.75 -2.95
C PHE A 164 9.98 7.06 -3.49
N LEU A 165 9.22 8.15 -3.38
CA LEU A 165 9.69 9.47 -3.74
C LEU A 165 10.92 9.86 -2.91
N VAL A 166 10.86 9.71 -1.59
CA VAL A 166 12.01 9.97 -0.69
C VAL A 166 13.18 9.04 -1.00
N SER A 167 12.89 7.76 -1.27
CA SER A 167 13.87 6.76 -1.66
C SER A 167 14.66 7.23 -2.87
N VAL A 168 13.99 7.61 -3.97
CA VAL A 168 14.64 8.11 -5.19
C VAL A 168 15.39 9.42 -4.94
N VAL A 169 14.74 10.42 -4.33
CA VAL A 169 15.36 11.74 -4.08
C VAL A 169 16.62 11.62 -3.22
N SER A 170 16.66 10.68 -2.28
CA SER A 170 17.81 10.48 -1.39
C SER A 170 18.97 9.70 -2.03
N THR A 171 18.74 9.01 -3.16
CA THR A 171 19.74 8.11 -3.77
C THR A 171 20.02 8.32 -5.26
N TRP A 172 19.31 9.23 -5.95
CA TRP A 172 19.42 9.39 -7.42
C TRP A 172 20.84 9.75 -7.93
N ASN A 173 21.60 10.51 -7.15
CA ASN A 173 22.96 10.93 -7.49
C ASN A 173 24.04 9.90 -7.16
N ARG A 174 23.67 8.70 -6.72
CA ARG A 174 24.64 7.70 -6.28
C ARG A 174 24.88 6.67 -7.36
N PRO A 175 26.14 6.30 -7.64
CA PRO A 175 26.42 5.34 -8.69
C PRO A 175 25.68 4.01 -8.43
N PRO A 176 25.10 3.38 -9.47
CA PRO A 176 24.61 2.01 -9.35
C PRO A 176 25.75 1.09 -8.90
N ALA A 177 25.38 0.10 -8.08
CA ALA A 177 26.31 -0.94 -7.64
C ALA A 177 26.60 -1.91 -8.78
#